data_AF-A0AB35Y2C3-F1
#
_entry.id   AF-A0AB35Y2C3-F1
#
_cell.length_a   1.000
_cell.length_b   1.000
_cell.length_c   1.000
_cell.angle_alpha   90.00
_cell.angle_beta   90.00
_cell.angle_gamma   90.00
#
_symmetry.space_group_name_H-M   'P 1'
#
loop_
_entity.id
_entity.type
_entity.pdbx_description
1 polymer ?
#
loop_
_entity_poly.entity_id
_entity_poly.type
_entity_poly.pdbx_seq_one_letter_code
_entity_poly.pdbx_strand_id
1 'polypeptide(L)'
;MKDGAYATIFFDKLTPEEKQIVENAPRNSTELTSHEIGVLLLREKYILDKIKEYQALPPDQMITSSVMDMRVPGGRGKRKRDGANQQIGMYQKETPAQRILQLQEALNKIHGRILSAAAQMQKKEMDKLHLETEQQQLELLRIRATGEIGEPGDGDKDAVHE
;
A
#
# COMPACT_ATOMS: atom_id res chain seq x y z
N MET A 1 -23.82 -4.91 -2.62
CA MET A 1 -22.39 -4.81 -2.97
C MET A 1 -21.76 -4.03 -1.82
N LYS A 2 -20.81 -4.60 -1.07
CA LYS A 2 -20.16 -3.85 0.02
C LYS A 2 -19.41 -2.69 -0.65
N ASP A 3 -19.73 -1.44 -0.33
CA ASP A 3 -18.85 -0.31 -0.58
C ASP A 3 -17.62 -0.52 0.31
N GLY A 4 -16.76 -1.42 -0.17
CA GLY A 4 -15.57 -1.81 0.51
C GLY A 4 -14.67 -0.61 0.54
N ALA A 5 -14.28 -0.20 1.74
CA ALA A 5 -13.11 0.63 2.00
C ALA A 5 -11.81 0.10 1.34
N TYR A 6 -11.88 -1.02 0.61
CA TYR A 6 -10.88 -1.69 -0.19
C TYR A 6 -11.45 -1.91 -1.61
N ALA A 7 -11.72 -0.84 -2.36
CA ALA A 7 -11.88 -0.99 -3.80
C ALA A 7 -10.55 -1.50 -4.37
N THR A 8 -10.57 -2.61 -5.11
CA THR A 8 -9.38 -3.12 -5.80
C THR A 8 -8.97 -2.07 -6.84
N ILE A 9 -7.87 -1.36 -6.58
CA ILE A 9 -7.32 -0.39 -7.51
C ILE A 9 -6.71 -1.17 -8.67
N PHE A 10 -7.28 -1.06 -9.86
CA PHE A 10 -6.72 -1.60 -11.08
C PHE A 10 -5.85 -0.52 -11.74
N PHE A 11 -4.54 -0.74 -11.85
CA PHE A 11 -3.58 0.22 -12.42
C PHE A 11 -3.95 0.69 -13.84
N ASP A 12 -4.69 -0.14 -14.58
CA ASP A 12 -5.12 0.14 -15.95
C ASP A 12 -6.21 1.22 -16.03
N LYS A 13 -6.88 1.51 -14.91
CA LYS A 13 -7.98 2.50 -14.81
C LYS A 13 -7.56 3.84 -14.21
N LEU A 14 -6.26 4.03 -13.94
CA LEU A 14 -5.75 5.28 -13.40
C LEU A 14 -5.83 6.40 -14.42
N THR A 15 -6.33 7.55 -13.98
CA THR A 15 -6.26 8.80 -14.74
C THR A 15 -4.80 9.23 -14.91
N PRO A 16 -4.47 10.06 -15.92
CA PRO A 16 -3.11 10.55 -16.14
C PRO A 16 -2.52 11.24 -14.91
N GLU A 17 -3.34 12.00 -14.17
CA GLU A 17 -2.95 12.65 -12.91
C GLU A 17 -2.61 11.64 -11.81
N GLU A 18 -3.37 10.56 -11.69
CA GLU A 18 -3.11 9.51 -10.71
C GLU A 18 -1.84 8.70 -11.04
N LYS A 19 -1.56 8.51 -12.33
CA LYS A 19 -0.30 7.91 -12.77
C LYS A 19 0.88 8.80 -12.41
N GLN A 20 0.78 10.11 -12.59
CA GLN A 20 1.82 11.05 -12.16
C GLN A 20 2.09 11.00 -10.66
N ILE A 21 1.08 10.83 -9.82
CA ILE A 21 1.26 10.68 -8.37
C ILE A 21 2.08 9.41 -8.05
N VAL A 22 1.83 8.31 -8.77
CA VAL A 22 2.57 7.05 -8.61
C VAL A 22 3.97 7.11 -9.22
N GLU A 23 4.16 7.87 -10.30
CA GLU A 23 5.45 8.05 -10.98
C GLU A 23 6.38 9.01 -10.27
N ASN A 24 5.85 10.05 -9.61
CA ASN A 24 6.62 10.99 -8.81
C ASN A 24 7.07 10.42 -7.45
N ALA A 25 6.66 9.19 -7.11
CA ALA A 25 7.18 8.50 -5.94
C ALA A 25 8.67 8.12 -6.18
N PRO A 26 9.58 8.31 -5.19
CA PRO A 26 11.01 7.98 -5.32
C PRO A 26 11.27 6.53 -5.78
N ARG A 27 12.36 6.16 -6.48
CA ARG A 27 12.56 4.75 -6.97
C ARG A 27 14.03 4.29 -7.08
N ASN A 28 14.58 3.65 -6.05
CA ASN A 28 15.92 3.01 -6.00
C ASN A 28 16.05 2.02 -4.82
N SER A 29 15.92 0.68 -4.99
CA SER A 29 15.85 -0.38 -3.92
C SER A 29 14.66 -0.23 -2.93
N THR A 30 14.28 1.03 -2.75
CA THR A 30 13.02 1.64 -2.40
C THR A 30 11.89 1.39 -3.40
N GLU A 31 12.04 0.63 -4.49
CA GLU A 31 10.96 0.46 -5.49
C GLU A 31 9.68 -0.14 -4.91
N LEU A 32 9.78 -1.16 -4.05
CA LEU A 32 8.62 -1.73 -3.34
C LEU A 32 8.04 -0.76 -2.32
N THR A 33 8.89 -0.13 -1.51
CA THR A 33 8.46 0.82 -0.47
C THR A 33 7.83 2.07 -1.09
N SER A 34 8.32 2.51 -2.24
CA SER A 34 7.81 3.68 -2.95
C SER A 34 6.59 3.36 -3.78
N HIS A 35 6.52 2.15 -4.35
CA HIS A 35 5.27 1.64 -4.91
C HIS A 35 4.18 1.55 -3.84
N GLU A 36 4.52 1.08 -2.63
CA GLU A 36 3.60 1.08 -1.49
C GLU A 36 3.14 2.51 -1.16
N ILE A 37 4.06 3.48 -1.05
CA ILE A 37 3.71 4.89 -0.83
C ILE A 37 2.80 5.42 -1.94
N GLY A 38 3.09 5.13 -3.21
CA GLY A 38 2.27 5.54 -4.35
C GLY A 38 0.84 4.98 -4.26
N VAL A 39 0.68 3.70 -3.91
CA VAL A 39 -0.63 3.08 -3.68
C VAL A 39 -1.35 3.73 -2.49
N LEU A 40 -0.63 4.05 -1.41
CA LEU A 40 -1.19 4.71 -0.24
C LEU A 40 -1.67 6.14 -0.55
N LEU A 41 -0.90 6.92 -1.32
CA LEU A 41 -1.28 8.28 -1.77
C LEU A 41 -2.51 8.26 -2.68
N LEU A 42 -2.58 7.27 -3.59
CA LEU A 42 -3.75 7.11 -4.43
C LEU A 42 -4.99 6.77 -3.59
N ARG A 43 -4.84 5.90 -2.59
CA ARG A 43 -5.92 5.57 -1.67
C ARG A 43 -6.33 6.77 -0.81
N GLU A 44 -5.38 7.61 -0.42
CA GLU A 44 -5.63 8.89 0.24
C GLU A 44 -6.53 9.78 -0.62
N LYS A 45 -6.18 9.97 -1.90
CA LYS A 45 -7.00 10.72 -2.86
C LYS A 45 -8.44 10.19 -2.91
N TYR A 46 -8.62 8.87 -3.07
CA TYR A 46 -9.96 8.29 -3.13
C TYR A 46 -10.78 8.51 -1.86
N ILE A 47 -10.16 8.47 -0.69
CA ILE A 47 -10.85 8.76 0.57
C ILE A 47 -11.25 10.24 0.63
N LEU A 48 -10.34 11.15 0.25
CA LEU A 48 -10.63 12.58 0.22
C LEU A 48 -11.77 12.92 -0.75
N ASP A 49 -11.79 12.32 -1.92
CA ASP A 49 -12.85 12.52 -2.91
C ASP A 49 -14.19 11.95 -2.41
N LYS A 50 -14.18 10.81 -1.73
CA LYS A 50 -15.39 10.29 -1.06
C LYS A 50 -15.87 11.16 0.10
N ILE A 51 -14.98 11.78 0.86
CA ILE A 51 -15.35 12.76 1.89
C ILE A 51 -16.05 13.95 1.24
N LYS A 52 -15.50 14.50 0.14
CA LYS A 52 -16.15 15.59 -0.61
C LYS A 52 -17.53 15.20 -1.13
N GLU A 53 -17.67 13.99 -1.67
CA GLU A 53 -18.95 13.47 -2.14
C GLU A 53 -19.98 13.44 -1.01
N TYR A 54 -19.61 12.92 0.17
CA TYR A 54 -20.51 12.87 1.33
C TYR A 54 -20.78 14.24 1.96
N GLN A 55 -19.84 15.18 1.88
CA GLN A 55 -20.05 16.57 2.34
C GLN A 55 -21.08 17.30 1.48
N ALA A 56 -21.22 16.93 0.20
CA ALA A 56 -22.20 17.50 -0.71
C ALA A 56 -23.62 16.92 -0.54
N LEU A 57 -23.79 15.85 0.24
CA LEU A 57 -25.09 15.25 0.49
C LEU A 57 -25.87 15.99 1.60
N PRO A 58 -27.21 16.03 1.51
CA PRO A 58 -28.05 16.52 2.59
C PRO A 58 -27.80 15.77 3.92
N PRO A 59 -27.73 16.45 5.08
CA PRO A 59 -27.41 15.82 6.36
C PRO A 59 -28.37 14.70 6.80
N ASP A 60 -29.62 14.76 6.34
CA ASP A 60 -30.70 13.81 6.60
C ASP A 60 -30.71 12.62 5.62
N GLN A 61 -29.87 12.64 4.58
CA GLN A 61 -29.78 11.53 3.64
C GLN A 61 -29.17 10.29 4.28
N MET A 62 -29.96 9.24 4.38
CA MET A 62 -29.52 7.97 4.95
C MET A 62 -28.79 7.10 3.91
N ILE A 63 -27.51 6.85 4.13
CA ILE A 63 -26.64 6.04 3.26
C ILE A 63 -26.63 4.60 3.76
N THR A 64 -26.84 3.62 2.89
CA THR A 64 -26.79 2.21 3.30
C THR A 64 -25.34 1.79 3.49
N SER A 65 -24.93 1.52 4.73
CA SER A 65 -23.55 1.15 5.07
C SER A 65 -23.31 -0.35 4.99
N SER A 66 -24.29 -1.16 5.38
CA SER A 66 -24.17 -2.62 5.33
C SER A 66 -25.52 -3.30 5.15
N VAL A 67 -25.47 -4.52 4.61
CA VAL A 67 -26.63 -5.39 4.49
C VAL A 67 -26.31 -6.70 5.19
N MET A 68 -27.06 -6.99 6.24
CA MET A 68 -27.01 -8.27 6.93
C MET A 68 -28.11 -9.17 6.38
N ASP A 69 -27.71 -10.23 5.70
CA ASP A 69 -28.61 -11.25 5.15
C ASP A 69 -28.75 -12.39 6.15
N MET A 70 -29.93 -12.53 6.76
CA MET A 70 -30.24 -13.68 7.61
C MET A 70 -31.01 -14.72 6.80
N ARG A 71 -30.38 -15.90 6.67
CA ARG A 71 -30.93 -17.04 5.94
C ARG A 71 -31.38 -18.15 6.88
N VAL A 72 -32.43 -18.85 6.48
CA VAL A 72 -33.02 -19.93 7.28
C VAL A 72 -32.09 -21.15 7.29
N PRO A 73 -31.80 -21.74 8.46
CA PRO A 73 -31.15 -23.05 8.54
C PRO A 73 -32.03 -24.12 7.90
N GLY A 74 -31.47 -24.87 6.97
CA GLY A 74 -32.16 -25.81 6.09
C GLY A 74 -32.42 -27.17 6.71
N GLY A 75 -33.07 -27.26 7.88
CA GLY A 75 -33.51 -28.54 8.46
C GLY A 75 -32.38 -29.55 8.76
N ARG A 76 -32.71 -30.85 8.90
CA ARG A 76 -31.75 -31.95 9.14
C ARG A 76 -31.94 -33.09 8.12
N GLY A 77 -30.86 -33.81 7.77
CA GLY A 77 -30.89 -35.01 6.92
C GLY A 77 -30.36 -34.81 5.49
N LYS A 78 -30.47 -35.84 4.62
CA LYS A 78 -29.89 -35.84 3.25
C LYS A 78 -30.52 -34.83 2.27
N ARG A 79 -31.57 -34.11 2.67
CA ARG A 79 -32.21 -33.02 1.91
C ARG A 79 -31.95 -31.63 2.51
N LYS A 80 -30.91 -31.48 3.34
CA LYS A 80 -30.52 -30.20 3.96
C LYS A 80 -30.17 -29.18 2.87
N ARG A 81 -30.88 -28.06 2.85
CA ARG A 81 -30.59 -26.91 1.97
C ARG A 81 -30.43 -25.67 2.84
N ASP A 82 -29.34 -25.61 3.58
CA ASP A 82 -28.99 -24.44 4.38
C ASP A 82 -28.88 -23.21 3.49
N GLY A 83 -29.49 -22.10 3.92
CA GLY A 83 -29.33 -20.83 3.24
C GLY A 83 -30.11 -20.68 1.92
N ALA A 84 -30.99 -21.62 1.58
CA ALA A 84 -31.80 -21.53 0.35
C ALA A 84 -32.89 -20.44 0.42
N ASN A 85 -33.45 -20.21 1.61
CA ASN A 85 -34.48 -19.20 1.83
C ASN A 85 -33.92 -18.06 2.68
N GLN A 86 -34.06 -16.82 2.18
CA GLN A 86 -33.81 -15.61 2.94
C GLN A 86 -35.00 -15.32 3.86
N GLN A 87 -34.74 -15.02 5.14
CA GLN A 87 -35.80 -14.73 6.11
C GLN A 87 -35.95 -13.23 6.36
N ILE A 88 -34.83 -12.52 6.56
CA ILE A 88 -34.80 -11.08 6.86
C ILE A 88 -33.51 -10.49 6.27
N GLY A 89 -33.62 -9.37 5.54
CA GLY A 89 -32.50 -8.52 5.18
C GLY A 89 -32.50 -7.26 6.04
N MET A 90 -31.50 -7.09 6.89
CA MET A 90 -31.35 -5.89 7.72
C MET A 90 -30.38 -4.92 7.04
N TYR A 91 -30.86 -3.73 6.69
CA TYR A 91 -30.06 -2.67 6.10
C TYR A 91 -29.60 -1.71 7.19
N GLN A 92 -28.30 -1.65 7.44
CA GLN A 92 -27.74 -0.62 8.29
C GLN A 92 -27.61 0.64 7.45
N LYS A 93 -28.16 1.74 7.98
CA LYS A 93 -28.08 3.06 7.37
C LYS A 93 -27.36 4.01 8.31
N GLU A 94 -26.47 4.81 7.75
CA GLU A 94 -25.64 5.79 8.45
C GLU A 94 -25.90 7.17 7.85
N THR A 95 -25.75 8.22 8.65
CA THR A 95 -25.79 9.60 8.15
C THR A 95 -24.49 9.93 7.40
N PRO A 96 -24.48 10.95 6.52
CA PRO A 96 -23.26 11.34 5.82
C PRO A 96 -22.15 11.76 6.78
N ALA A 97 -22.51 12.42 7.90
CA ALA A 97 -21.57 12.79 8.95
C ALA A 97 -20.87 11.57 9.58
N GLN A 98 -21.61 10.48 9.84
CA GLN A 98 -21.02 9.24 10.34
C GLN A 98 -20.06 8.61 9.31
N ARG A 99 -20.42 8.63 8.02
CA ARG A 99 -19.54 8.16 6.94
C ARG A 99 -18.27 8.98 6.83
N ILE A 100 -18.37 10.30 6.90
CA ILE A 100 -17.22 11.21 6.87
C ILE A 100 -16.29 10.92 8.04
N LEU A 101 -16.81 10.76 9.26
CA LEU A 101 -15.99 10.42 10.43
C LEU A 101 -15.22 9.11 10.25
N GLN A 102 -15.89 8.04 9.78
CA GLN A 102 -15.24 6.76 9.49
C GLN A 102 -14.15 6.88 8.41
N LEU A 103 -14.40 7.69 7.36
CA LEU A 103 -13.41 7.97 6.32
C LEU A 103 -12.21 8.77 6.86
N GLN A 104 -12.43 9.71 7.78
CA GLN A 104 -11.38 10.48 8.44
C GLN A 104 -10.47 9.56 9.29
N GLU A 105 -11.05 8.61 10.03
CA GLU A 105 -10.27 7.62 10.77
C GLU A 105 -9.44 6.72 9.84
N ALA A 106 -10.02 6.32 8.71
CA ALA A 106 -9.30 5.55 7.68
C ALA A 106 -8.16 6.37 7.05
N LEU A 107 -8.40 7.67 6.81
CA LEU A 107 -7.39 8.61 6.29
C LEU A 107 -6.19 8.70 7.24
N ASN A 108 -6.44 8.89 8.54
CA ASN A 108 -5.38 8.95 9.56
C ASN A 108 -4.53 7.67 9.59
N LYS A 109 -5.13 6.50 9.39
CA LYS A 109 -4.40 5.22 9.28
C LYS A 109 -3.52 5.19 8.04
N ILE A 110 -3.98 5.72 6.91
CA ILE A 110 -3.18 5.82 5.68
C ILE A 110 -2.00 6.77 5.90
N HIS A 111 -2.23 7.94 6.48
CA HIS A 111 -1.16 8.89 6.79
C HIS A 111 -0.08 8.28 7.69
N GLY A 112 -0.47 7.55 8.74
CA GLY A 112 0.48 6.82 9.59
C GLY A 112 1.30 5.76 8.84
N ARG A 113 0.68 5.06 7.88
CA ARG A 113 1.38 4.10 7.02
C ARG A 113 2.35 4.77 6.04
N ILE A 114 1.94 5.88 5.43
CA ILE A 114 2.82 6.68 4.54
C ILE A 114 4.04 7.14 5.32
N LEU A 115 3.84 7.69 6.52
CA LEU A 115 4.94 8.14 7.38
C LEU A 115 5.87 6.99 7.76
N SER A 116 5.33 5.83 8.11
CA SER A 116 6.12 4.64 8.44
C SER A 116 6.93 4.14 7.25
N ALA A 117 6.34 4.09 6.05
CA ALA A 117 7.02 3.68 4.83
C ALA A 117 8.12 4.69 4.43
N ALA A 118 7.86 5.99 4.58
CA ALA A 118 8.85 7.04 4.34
C ALA A 118 10.04 6.94 5.32
N ALA A 119 9.77 6.71 6.60
CA ALA A 119 10.83 6.51 7.61
C ALA A 119 11.68 5.27 7.31
N GLN A 120 11.06 4.16 6.87
CA GLN A 120 11.79 2.97 6.43
C GLN A 120 12.66 3.24 5.20
N MET A 121 12.18 4.07 4.27
CA MET A 121 12.92 4.47 3.09
C MET A 121 14.20 5.23 3.46
N GLN A 122 14.07 6.27 4.29
CA GLN A 122 15.20 7.04 4.78
C GLN A 122 16.20 6.17 5.54
N LYS A 123 15.71 5.26 6.38
CA LYS A 123 16.58 4.32 7.10
C LYS A 123 17.40 3.45 6.14
N LYS A 124 16.77 2.89 5.10
CA LYS A 124 17.48 2.07 4.09
C LYS A 124 18.53 2.88 3.32
N GLU A 125 18.26 4.14 3.02
CA GLU A 125 19.22 5.03 2.36
C GLU A 125 20.43 5.31 3.27
N MET A 126 20.19 5.61 4.55
CA MET A 126 21.25 5.81 5.53
C MET A 126 22.09 4.53 5.76
N ASP A 127 21.43 3.38 5.89
CA ASP A 127 22.11 2.09 6.06
C ASP A 127 22.99 1.76 4.84
N LYS A 128 22.55 2.12 3.62
CA LYS A 128 23.34 1.94 2.40
C LYS A 128 24.58 2.84 2.40
N LEU A 129 24.43 4.11 2.74
CA LEU A 129 25.55 5.05 2.86
C LEU A 129 26.56 4.58 3.92
N HIS A 130 26.07 4.11 5.07
CA HIS A 130 26.93 3.55 6.11
C HIS A 130 27.71 2.34 5.61
N LEU A 131 27.06 1.40 4.94
CA LEU A 131 27.72 0.22 4.37
C LEU A 131 28.79 0.61 3.34
N GLU A 132 28.49 1.56 2.45
CA GLU A 132 29.46 2.07 1.47
C GLU A 132 30.67 2.71 2.15
N THR A 133 30.46 3.51 3.21
CA THR A 133 31.56 4.13 3.97
C THR A 133 32.41 3.10 4.72
N GLU A 134 31.79 2.04 5.26
CA GLU A 134 32.51 0.97 5.96
C GLU A 134 33.35 0.14 4.97
N GLN A 135 32.82 -0.14 3.77
CA GLN A 135 33.57 -0.79 2.70
C GLN A 135 34.80 0.03 2.29
N GLN A 136 34.65 1.34 2.11
CA GLN A 136 35.78 2.24 1.81
C GLN A 136 36.83 2.25 2.94
N GLN A 137 36.39 2.25 4.20
CA GLN A 137 37.31 2.19 5.34
C GLN A 137 38.09 0.87 5.37
N LEU A 138 37.43 -0.26 5.13
CA LEU A 138 38.06 -1.58 5.04
C LEU A 138 39.06 -1.66 3.88
N GLU A 139 38.72 -1.07 2.73
CA GLU A 139 39.61 -1.00 1.58
C GLU A 139 40.88 -0.18 1.88
N LEU A 140 40.74 0.99 2.49
CA LEU A 140 41.88 1.81 2.93
C LEU A 140 42.75 1.08 3.96
N LEU A 141 42.14 0.35 4.91
CA LEU A 141 42.86 -0.46 5.89
C LEU A 141 43.63 -1.60 5.20
N ARG A 142 43.04 -2.24 4.18
CA ARG A 142 43.69 -3.28 3.38
C ARG A 142 44.89 -2.72 2.62
N ILE A 143 44.74 -1.58 1.94
CA ILE A 143 45.84 -0.91 1.22
C ILE A 143 46.95 -0.55 2.21
N ARG A 144 46.61 0.00 3.38
CA ARG A 144 47.58 0.34 4.43
C ARG A 144 48.34 -0.88 4.98
N ALA A 145 47.66 -2.02 5.10
CA ALA A 145 48.24 -3.25 5.64
C ALA A 145 49.10 -4.02 4.62
N THR A 146 48.72 -4.01 3.34
CA THR A 146 49.36 -4.80 2.28
C THR A 146 50.33 -3.99 1.42
N GLY A 147 50.18 -2.67 1.35
CA GLY A 147 50.97 -1.79 0.49
C GLY A 147 50.62 -1.89 -0.99
N GLU A 148 49.70 -2.78 -1.38
CA GLU A 148 49.26 -2.98 -2.76
C GLU A 148 47.96 -2.21 -3.01
N ILE A 149 47.97 -1.36 -4.04
CA ILE A 149 46.76 -0.75 -4.59
C ILE A 149 46.24 -1.77 -5.62
N GLY A 150 45.06 -2.35 -5.38
CA GLY A 150 44.43 -3.21 -6.37
C GLY A 150 44.17 -2.40 -7.65
N GLU A 151 44.83 -2.76 -8.76
CA GLU A 151 44.56 -2.11 -10.03
C GLU A 151 43.10 -2.35 -10.44
N PRO A 152 42.34 -1.30 -10.81
CA PRO A 152 40.97 -1.47 -11.24
C PRO A 152 40.97 -2.03 -12.67
N GLY A 153 40.94 -3.36 -12.76
CA GLY A 153 40.63 -4.08 -13.99
C GLY A 153 41.74 -5.00 -14.46
N ASP A 154 41.81 -6.20 -13.89
CA ASP A 154 42.25 -7.36 -14.68
C ASP A 154 41.49 -8.61 -14.22
N GLY A 155 40.19 -8.58 -14.50
CA GLY A 155 39.37 -9.77 -14.54
C GLY A 155 39.27 -10.21 -15.99
N ASP A 156 39.93 -11.32 -16.31
CA ASP A 156 39.64 -12.21 -17.44
C ASP A 156 40.45 -12.01 -18.73
N LYS A 157 41.78 -12.14 -18.64
CA LYS A 157 42.61 -12.68 -19.74
C LYS A 157 43.77 -13.49 -19.15
N ASP A 158 43.57 -14.79 -19.01
CA ASP A 158 44.55 -15.81 -19.43
C ASP A 158 44.09 -17.20 -18.98
N ALA A 159 43.21 -17.78 -19.80
CA ALA A 159 43.03 -19.21 -19.90
C ALA A 159 43.25 -19.61 -21.36
N VAL A 160 44.51 -19.62 -21.79
CA VAL A 160 44.97 -20.40 -22.94
C VAL A 160 46.02 -21.38 -22.43
N HIS A 161 45.55 -22.59 -22.15
CA HIS A 161 46.41 -23.74 -21.96
C HIS A 161 47.03 -24.17 -23.29
N GLU A 162 48.28 -24.57 -23.16
CA GLU A 162 49.18 -25.28 -24.08
C GLU A 162 48.53 -26.40 -24.91
#